data_AF-A0A7S4F4E7-F1
#
_entry.id   AF-A0A7S4F4E7-F1
#
_cell.length_a   1.000
_cell.length_b   1.000
_cell.length_c   1.000
_cell.angle_alpha   90.00
_cell.angle_beta   90.00
_cell.angle_gamma   90.00
#
_symmetry.space_group_name_H-M   'P 1'
#
loop_
_entity.id
_entity.type
_entity.pdbx_description
1 polymer ?
#
loop_
_entity_poly.entity_id
_entity_poly.type
_entity_poly.pdbx_seq_one_letter_code
_entity_poly.pdbx_strand_id
1 'polypeptide(L)'
;GRGAGDAGRGAASREGADEGERSSGEAEDGGTSDEGLAAELWDEYKPWPDVHGWLLAFLATAPHLPLTLTLADMSLPGVPIVYANDRFCEMTGYTRAEVLGRNCRFLQGVATEGALVRRMQASLRSGTPCQLKLRNHRRDGSEFAQLLILSPLLDGRGACRLCVGIHLELDGSIALTDKILFTERFLAFMAVSVPSASVFRGPPQVQAAPEATKQLIKTNADHAKANAGRVRGRRGEIGVQNASTNSAAAGADRRELRLN
;
A
#
# COMPACT_ATOMS: atom_id res chain seq x y z
N GLY A 1 -15.56 -72.13 65.49
CA GLY A 1 -14.64 -71.55 66.48
C GLY A 1 -14.62 -70.05 66.30
N ARG A 2 -14.70 -69.30 67.41
CA ARG A 2 -14.23 -67.91 67.70
C ARG A 2 -14.37 -66.88 66.56
N GLY A 3 -15.04 -65.74 66.65
CA GLY A 3 -15.57 -64.91 67.75
C GLY A 3 -15.61 -63.45 67.27
N ALA A 4 -16.46 -62.62 67.89
CA ALA A 4 -16.49 -61.13 68.05
C ALA A 4 -15.60 -60.23 67.15
N GLY A 5 -15.98 -59.02 66.74
CA GLY A 5 -16.88 -58.04 67.33
C GLY A 5 -16.65 -56.66 66.68
N ASP A 6 -17.55 -55.73 67.03
CA ASP A 6 -17.67 -54.32 66.68
C ASP A 6 -16.45 -53.43 67.00
N ALA A 7 -16.24 -52.35 66.22
CA ALA A 7 -15.99 -50.97 66.69
C ALA A 7 -15.33 -50.06 65.63
N GLY A 8 -16.01 -48.96 65.27
CA GLY A 8 -15.55 -47.61 65.64
C GLY A 8 -14.55 -46.83 64.77
N ARG A 9 -15.08 -45.79 64.11
CA ARG A 9 -14.59 -44.39 64.01
C ARG A 9 -13.23 -44.07 63.36
N GLY A 10 -13.28 -43.18 62.36
CA GLY A 10 -12.15 -42.35 61.93
C GLY A 10 -12.60 -41.25 60.97
N ALA A 11 -12.72 -40.02 61.47
CA ALA A 11 -12.98 -38.82 60.68
C ALA A 11 -11.71 -38.34 59.97
N ALA A 12 -11.82 -37.87 58.73
CA ALA A 12 -10.86 -36.93 58.14
C ALA A 12 -11.54 -36.13 57.01
N SER A 13 -11.80 -34.87 57.30
CA SER A 13 -12.19 -33.81 56.38
C SER A 13 -11.06 -33.54 55.37
N ARG A 14 -11.41 -33.25 54.10
CA ARG A 14 -10.60 -32.42 53.19
C ARG A 14 -11.42 -32.00 51.96
N GLU A 15 -11.80 -30.72 51.98
CA GLU A 15 -11.77 -29.74 50.89
C GLU A 15 -11.96 -30.27 49.46
N GLY A 16 -13.20 -30.13 48.94
CA GLY A 16 -13.48 -30.11 47.51
C GLY A 16 -13.63 -28.66 47.05
N ALA A 17 -12.68 -28.20 46.25
CA ALA A 17 -12.66 -26.87 45.66
C ALA A 17 -13.72 -26.75 44.55
N ASP A 18 -14.39 -25.61 44.61
CA ASP A 18 -15.32 -25.04 43.64
C ASP A 18 -14.57 -24.64 42.36
N GLU A 19 -14.80 -25.33 41.25
CA GLU A 19 -14.42 -24.85 39.92
C GLU A 19 -15.69 -24.59 39.11
N GLY A 20 -16.12 -23.33 39.16
CA GLY A 20 -17.15 -22.79 38.30
C GLY A 20 -16.81 -22.96 36.83
N GLU A 21 -17.71 -23.62 36.10
CA GLU A 21 -17.71 -23.69 34.65
C GLU A 21 -17.72 -22.27 34.06
N ARG A 22 -16.57 -21.88 33.53
CA ARG A 22 -16.40 -20.66 32.75
C ARG A 22 -17.17 -20.81 31.44
N SER A 23 -18.21 -20.00 31.32
CA SER A 23 -18.77 -19.47 30.07
C SER A 23 -17.70 -19.42 28.97
N SER A 24 -17.81 -20.33 28.01
CA SER A 24 -17.11 -20.25 26.73
C SER A 24 -17.66 -19.04 25.98
N GLY A 25 -17.03 -17.87 26.18
CA GLY A 25 -17.17 -16.76 25.26
C GLY A 25 -16.71 -17.22 23.90
N GLU A 26 -17.64 -17.29 22.95
CA GLU A 26 -17.37 -17.44 21.54
C GLU A 26 -16.35 -16.36 21.15
N ALA A 27 -15.13 -16.77 20.85
CA ALA A 27 -14.20 -15.92 20.14
C ALA A 27 -14.80 -15.75 18.75
N GLU A 28 -15.31 -14.55 18.46
CA GLU A 28 -15.60 -14.16 17.08
C GLU A 28 -14.31 -14.31 16.28
N ASP A 29 -14.25 -15.40 15.52
CA ASP A 29 -13.25 -15.61 14.49
C ASP A 29 -13.53 -14.57 13.40
N GLY A 30 -12.92 -13.40 13.56
CA GLY A 30 -12.89 -12.33 12.55
C GLY A 30 -12.05 -12.70 11.33
N GLY A 31 -12.08 -13.97 10.92
CA GLY A 31 -11.52 -14.44 9.66
C GLY A 31 -12.40 -13.92 8.53
N THR A 32 -11.87 -13.00 7.74
CA THR A 32 -12.54 -12.51 6.52
C THR A 32 -12.85 -13.72 5.62
N SER A 33 -14.13 -14.04 5.45
CA SER A 33 -14.56 -15.17 4.61
C SER A 33 -14.23 -14.91 3.14
N ASP A 34 -14.08 -15.98 2.35
CA ASP A 34 -13.85 -15.88 0.90
C ASP A 34 -14.92 -15.04 0.20
N GLU A 35 -16.17 -15.11 0.67
CA GLU A 35 -17.27 -14.27 0.19
C GLU A 35 -17.06 -12.78 0.49
N GLY A 36 -16.55 -12.45 1.69
CA GLY A 36 -16.22 -11.09 2.07
C GLY A 36 -15.07 -10.50 1.25
N LEU A 37 -14.05 -11.30 0.95
CA LEU A 37 -12.96 -10.88 0.06
C LEU A 37 -13.42 -10.72 -1.39
N ALA A 38 -14.32 -11.60 -1.86
CA ALA A 38 -14.88 -11.50 -3.21
C ALA A 38 -15.67 -10.21 -3.44
N ALA A 39 -16.28 -9.64 -2.38
CA ALA A 39 -17.00 -8.36 -2.46
C ALA A 39 -16.11 -7.15 -2.79
N GLU A 40 -14.78 -7.27 -2.64
CA GLU A 40 -13.83 -6.22 -3.05
C GLU A 40 -13.53 -6.23 -4.55
N LEU A 41 -13.90 -7.30 -5.25
CA LEU A 41 -13.70 -7.44 -6.69
C LEU A 41 -14.81 -6.74 -7.47
N TRP A 42 -14.54 -6.52 -8.75
CA TRP A 42 -15.60 -6.13 -9.69
C TRP A 42 -16.67 -7.22 -9.77
N ASP A 43 -17.94 -6.86 -9.57
CA ASP A 43 -19.08 -7.81 -9.49
C ASP A 43 -19.20 -8.77 -10.67
N GLU A 44 -18.83 -8.33 -11.88
CA GLU A 44 -18.89 -9.17 -13.08
C GLU A 44 -17.64 -10.06 -13.25
N TYR A 45 -16.60 -9.83 -12.45
CA TYR A 45 -15.35 -10.57 -12.53
C TYR A 45 -15.49 -11.96 -11.92
N LYS A 46 -15.11 -12.97 -12.70
CA LYS A 46 -15.10 -14.37 -12.28
C LYS A 46 -13.65 -14.83 -12.24
N PRO A 47 -13.05 -14.98 -11.05
CA PRO A 47 -11.66 -15.44 -10.93
C PRO A 47 -11.44 -16.80 -11.57
N TRP A 48 -10.27 -16.98 -12.18
CA TRP A 48 -9.88 -18.29 -12.67
C TRP A 48 -9.58 -19.24 -11.50
N PRO A 49 -9.95 -20.54 -11.60
CA PRO A 49 -9.71 -21.49 -10.51
C PRO A 49 -8.23 -21.61 -10.10
N ASP A 50 -7.32 -21.48 -11.06
CA ASP A 50 -5.87 -21.59 -10.86
C ASP A 50 -5.22 -20.36 -10.21
N VAL A 51 -5.89 -19.20 -10.23
CA VAL A 51 -5.43 -17.98 -9.54
C VAL A 51 -6.17 -17.71 -8.24
N HIS A 52 -7.22 -18.49 -7.93
CA HIS A 52 -8.13 -18.20 -6.81
C HIS A 52 -7.41 -18.09 -5.46
N GLY A 53 -6.57 -19.07 -5.10
CA GLY A 53 -5.84 -19.03 -3.83
C GLY A 53 -4.85 -17.86 -3.72
N TRP A 54 -4.18 -17.50 -4.83
CA TRP A 54 -3.33 -16.32 -4.87
C TRP A 54 -4.16 -15.04 -4.73
N LEU A 55 -5.31 -14.98 -5.39
CA LEU A 55 -6.20 -13.82 -5.35
C LEU A 55 -6.74 -13.58 -3.94
N LEU A 56 -7.16 -14.62 -3.22
CA LEU A 56 -7.60 -14.50 -1.83
C LEU A 56 -6.47 -13.97 -0.93
N ALA A 57 -5.26 -14.51 -1.06
CA ALA A 57 -4.10 -14.02 -0.30
C ALA A 57 -3.78 -12.56 -0.63
N PHE A 58 -3.89 -12.16 -1.90
CA PHE A 58 -3.74 -10.77 -2.31
C PHE A 58 -4.82 -9.88 -1.70
N LEU A 59 -6.10 -10.26 -1.77
CA LEU A 59 -7.22 -9.48 -1.24
C LEU A 59 -7.18 -9.36 0.29
N ALA A 60 -6.74 -10.40 0.99
CA ALA A 60 -6.56 -10.37 2.44
C ALA A 60 -5.41 -9.45 2.90
N THR A 61 -4.46 -9.12 2.01
CA THR A 61 -3.27 -8.35 2.37
C THR A 61 -3.27 -6.93 1.81
N ALA A 62 -3.68 -6.75 0.55
CA ALA A 62 -3.62 -5.49 -0.19
C ALA A 62 -4.27 -4.28 0.51
N PRO A 63 -5.42 -4.40 1.20
CA PRO A 63 -6.03 -3.28 1.92
C PRO A 63 -5.14 -2.73 3.05
N HIS A 64 -4.32 -3.58 3.67
CA HIS A 64 -3.50 -3.23 4.82
C HIS A 64 -2.11 -2.68 4.44
N LEU A 65 -1.76 -2.73 3.15
CA LEU A 65 -0.45 -2.24 2.69
C LEU A 65 -0.44 -0.70 2.57
N PRO A 66 0.70 -0.05 2.87
CA PRO A 66 0.89 1.37 2.62
C PRO A 66 1.14 1.69 1.12
N LEU A 67 0.58 0.88 0.22
CA LEU A 67 0.75 0.99 -1.23
C LEU A 67 -0.57 1.33 -1.90
N THR A 68 -0.49 2.09 -2.98
CA THR A 68 -1.64 2.34 -3.86
C THR A 68 -1.67 1.25 -4.92
N LEU A 69 -2.71 0.42 -4.90
CA LEU A 69 -2.74 -0.84 -5.64
C LEU A 69 -3.96 -0.96 -6.54
N THR A 70 -3.74 -1.52 -7.73
CA THR A 70 -4.79 -2.03 -8.62
C THR A 70 -4.45 -3.44 -9.07
N LEU A 71 -5.47 -4.22 -9.41
CA LEU A 71 -5.34 -5.49 -10.11
C LEU A 71 -6.17 -5.41 -11.38
N ALA A 72 -5.59 -5.77 -12.52
CA ALA A 72 -6.30 -5.86 -13.79
C ALA A 72 -6.23 -7.28 -14.35
N ASP A 73 -7.30 -7.72 -15.02
CA ASP A 73 -7.28 -8.97 -15.78
C ASP A 73 -6.88 -8.67 -17.23
N MET A 74 -5.75 -9.26 -17.63
CA MET A 74 -5.11 -9.08 -18.93
C MET A 74 -5.71 -9.97 -20.02
N SER A 75 -6.48 -10.99 -19.63
CA SER A 75 -7.18 -11.92 -20.52
C SER A 75 -8.57 -11.41 -20.94
N LEU A 76 -9.16 -10.49 -20.17
CA LEU A 76 -10.46 -9.90 -20.48
C LEU A 76 -10.37 -8.77 -21.52
N PRO A 77 -11.35 -8.65 -22.42
CA PRO A 77 -11.43 -7.54 -23.37
C PRO A 77 -11.38 -6.18 -22.67
N GLY A 78 -10.56 -5.28 -23.19
CA GLY A 78 -10.39 -3.94 -22.63
C GLY A 78 -9.44 -3.85 -21.44
N VAL A 79 -8.98 -4.98 -20.86
CA VAL A 79 -8.09 -5.05 -19.70
C VAL A 79 -8.66 -4.26 -18.52
N PRO A 80 -9.80 -4.71 -17.96
CA PRO A 80 -10.49 -4.03 -16.87
C PRO A 80 -9.72 -4.17 -15.56
N ILE A 81 -9.80 -3.14 -14.72
CA ILE A 81 -9.42 -3.21 -13.31
C ILE A 81 -10.48 -4.06 -12.60
N VAL A 82 -10.04 -5.14 -11.97
CA VAL A 82 -10.89 -6.07 -11.21
C VAL A 82 -10.81 -5.82 -9.71
N TYR A 83 -9.81 -5.06 -9.25
CA TYR A 83 -9.68 -4.60 -7.87
C TYR A 83 -8.93 -3.27 -7.82
N ALA A 84 -9.35 -2.39 -6.91
CA ALA A 84 -8.63 -1.17 -6.55
C ALA A 84 -8.80 -0.90 -5.05
N ASN A 85 -7.70 -0.61 -4.35
CA ASN A 85 -7.77 -0.32 -2.92
C ASN A 85 -8.20 1.13 -2.66
N ASP A 86 -8.59 1.43 -1.41
CA ASP A 86 -9.05 2.77 -1.03
C ASP A 86 -8.01 3.85 -1.33
N ARG A 87 -6.72 3.55 -1.13
CA ARG A 87 -5.62 4.47 -1.46
C ARG A 87 -5.60 4.86 -2.94
N PHE A 88 -6.00 3.97 -3.84
CA PHE A 88 -6.12 4.29 -5.27
C PHE A 88 -7.28 5.25 -5.53
N CYS A 89 -8.42 5.00 -4.87
CA CYS A 89 -9.58 5.88 -4.95
C CYS A 89 -9.25 7.28 -4.38
N GLU A 90 -8.62 7.34 -3.21
CA GLU A 90 -8.14 8.58 -2.57
C GLU A 90 -7.16 9.34 -3.47
N MET A 91 -6.15 8.66 -3.99
CA MET A 91 -5.16 9.28 -4.87
C MET A 91 -5.83 9.82 -6.13
N THR A 92 -6.71 9.07 -6.79
CA THR A 92 -7.24 9.46 -8.10
C THR A 92 -8.50 10.33 -8.03
N GLY A 93 -9.15 10.39 -6.88
CA GLY A 93 -10.44 11.04 -6.69
C GLY A 93 -11.63 10.29 -7.29
N TYR A 94 -11.41 9.10 -7.86
CA TYR A 94 -12.49 8.25 -8.38
C TYR A 94 -13.03 7.34 -7.29
N THR A 95 -14.33 7.09 -7.32
CA THR A 95 -14.94 6.07 -6.46
C THR A 95 -14.59 4.67 -6.98
N ARG A 96 -14.58 3.65 -6.10
CA ARG A 96 -14.35 2.25 -6.50
C ARG A 96 -15.30 1.81 -7.61
N ALA A 97 -16.58 2.16 -7.54
CA ALA A 97 -17.58 1.87 -8.57
C ALA A 97 -17.28 2.53 -9.93
N GLU A 98 -16.63 3.70 -9.94
CA GLU A 98 -16.17 4.34 -11.17
C GLU A 98 -14.86 3.72 -11.70
N VAL A 99 -14.15 2.91 -10.93
CA VAL A 99 -12.84 2.34 -11.31
C VAL A 99 -12.98 0.90 -11.80
N LEU A 100 -13.74 0.08 -11.08
CA LEU A 100 -13.89 -1.33 -11.37
C LEU A 100 -14.57 -1.56 -12.73
N GLY A 101 -14.13 -2.61 -13.44
CA GLY A 101 -14.61 -2.94 -14.79
C GLY A 101 -14.07 -2.05 -15.91
N ARG A 102 -13.29 -1.01 -15.60
CA ARG A 102 -12.74 -0.08 -16.60
C ARG A 102 -11.24 -0.28 -16.77
N ASN A 103 -10.76 0.06 -17.96
CA ASN A 103 -9.33 0.16 -18.17
C ASN A 103 -8.75 1.41 -17.51
N CYS A 104 -7.59 1.28 -16.86
CA CYS A 104 -6.88 2.36 -16.16
C CYS A 104 -6.50 3.57 -17.06
N ARG A 105 -6.64 3.46 -18.40
CA ARG A 105 -6.40 4.58 -19.33
C ARG A 105 -7.26 5.83 -19.07
N PHE A 106 -8.32 5.74 -18.26
CA PHE A 106 -9.10 6.93 -17.86
C PHE A 106 -8.27 7.97 -17.08
N LEU A 107 -7.12 7.57 -16.51
CA LEU A 107 -6.19 8.51 -15.89
C LEU A 107 -5.33 9.28 -16.91
N GLN A 108 -5.28 8.83 -18.17
CA GLN A 108 -4.46 9.45 -19.21
C GLN A 108 -5.18 10.66 -19.80
N GLY A 109 -4.43 11.68 -20.20
CA GLY A 109 -4.97 12.88 -20.85
C GLY A 109 -3.98 13.49 -21.84
N VAL A 110 -4.19 14.75 -22.21
CA VAL A 110 -3.42 15.43 -23.27
C VAL A 110 -1.92 15.49 -22.93
N ALA A 111 -1.57 15.63 -21.65
CA ALA A 111 -0.19 15.66 -21.19
C ALA A 111 0.49 14.28 -21.10
N THR A 112 -0.22 13.18 -21.39
CA THR A 112 0.32 11.81 -21.30
C THR A 112 1.16 11.48 -22.54
N GLU A 113 2.40 11.05 -22.32
CA GLU A 113 3.34 10.73 -23.38
C GLU A 113 2.98 9.41 -24.10
N GLY A 114 2.46 9.50 -25.33
CA GLY A 114 2.05 8.32 -26.10
C GLY A 114 3.18 7.30 -26.38
N ALA A 115 4.44 7.74 -26.42
CA ALA A 115 5.58 6.83 -26.55
C ALA A 115 5.73 5.91 -25.32
N LEU A 116 5.54 6.45 -24.12
CA LEU A 116 5.56 5.66 -22.87
C LEU A 116 4.38 4.70 -22.81
N VAL A 117 3.20 5.13 -23.26
CA VAL A 117 2.02 4.26 -23.37
C VAL A 117 2.28 3.08 -24.32
N ARG A 118 2.90 3.32 -25.48
CA ARG A 118 3.27 2.22 -26.40
C ARG A 118 4.29 1.26 -25.78
N ARG A 119 5.27 1.77 -25.05
CA ARG A 119 6.25 0.94 -24.31
C ARG A 119 5.57 0.10 -23.23
N MET A 120 4.66 0.69 -22.46
CA MET A 120 3.83 0.00 -21.47
C MET A 120 3.08 -1.18 -22.09
N GLN A 121 2.38 -0.92 -23.20
CA GLN A 121 1.61 -1.95 -23.90
C GLN A 121 2.51 -3.07 -24.44
N ALA A 122 3.71 -2.74 -24.93
CA ALA A 122 4.66 -3.75 -25.37
C ALA A 122 5.12 -4.64 -24.22
N SER A 123 5.49 -4.07 -23.08
CA SER A 123 5.90 -4.80 -21.88
C SER A 123 4.79 -5.71 -21.33
N LEU A 124 3.55 -5.21 -21.31
CA LEU A 124 2.39 -6.00 -20.89
C LEU A 124 2.14 -7.18 -21.84
N ARG A 125 2.25 -6.99 -23.17
CA ARG A 125 2.12 -8.08 -24.15
C ARG A 125 3.22 -9.13 -24.03
N SER A 126 4.43 -8.73 -23.67
CA SER A 126 5.55 -9.65 -23.46
C SER A 126 5.57 -10.29 -22.06
N GLY A 127 4.60 -9.95 -21.19
CA GLY A 127 4.57 -10.47 -19.82
C GLY A 127 5.75 -10.02 -18.95
N THR A 128 6.39 -8.91 -19.30
CA THR A 128 7.58 -8.40 -18.60
C THR A 128 7.19 -7.26 -17.66
N PRO A 129 7.72 -7.21 -16.43
CA PRO A 129 7.54 -6.07 -15.55
C PRO A 129 7.97 -4.77 -16.23
N CYS A 130 7.27 -3.68 -15.95
CA CYS A 130 7.69 -2.37 -16.43
C CYS A 130 7.42 -1.27 -15.42
N GLN A 131 8.31 -0.27 -15.44
CA GLN A 131 8.25 0.91 -14.60
C GLN A 131 8.32 2.15 -15.48
N LEU A 132 7.38 3.07 -15.30
CA LEU A 132 7.21 4.24 -16.16
C LEU A 132 6.83 5.45 -15.31
N LYS A 133 7.42 6.60 -15.63
CA LYS A 133 6.99 7.90 -15.10
C LYS A 133 6.09 8.55 -16.14
N LEU A 134 4.81 8.78 -15.82
CA LEU A 134 3.84 9.42 -16.71
C LEU A 134 3.07 10.51 -15.99
N ARG A 135 2.46 11.42 -16.76
CA ARG A 135 1.45 12.36 -16.24
C ARG A 135 0.06 11.76 -16.39
N ASN A 136 -0.67 11.79 -15.28
CA ASN A 136 -2.05 11.35 -15.17
C ASN A 136 -2.92 12.49 -14.63
N HIS A 137 -4.23 12.32 -14.76
CA HIS A 137 -5.24 13.28 -14.33
C HIS A 137 -6.18 12.61 -13.33
N ARG A 138 -6.52 13.34 -12.28
CA ARG A 138 -7.54 12.91 -11.31
C ARG A 138 -8.93 13.13 -11.87
N ARG A 139 -9.95 12.69 -11.13
CA ARG A 139 -11.37 12.89 -11.47
C ARG A 139 -11.75 14.36 -11.63
N ASP A 140 -11.13 15.24 -10.87
CA ASP A 140 -11.35 16.69 -10.94
C ASP A 140 -10.58 17.38 -12.10
N GLY A 141 -9.81 16.61 -12.87
CA GLY A 141 -8.98 17.10 -13.97
C GLY A 141 -7.59 17.58 -13.58
N SER A 142 -7.24 17.61 -12.29
CA SER A 142 -5.91 18.01 -11.83
C SER A 142 -4.83 17.02 -12.30
N GLU A 143 -3.70 17.57 -12.77
CA GLU A 143 -2.54 16.78 -13.20
C GLU A 143 -1.70 16.33 -12.01
N PHE A 144 -1.18 15.09 -12.07
CA PHE A 144 -0.16 14.61 -11.17
C PHE A 144 0.87 13.74 -11.91
N ALA A 145 2.12 13.83 -11.46
CA ALA A 145 3.19 12.96 -11.96
C ALA A 145 3.14 11.64 -11.20
N GLN A 146 3.02 10.54 -11.95
CA GLN A 146 2.93 9.19 -11.38
C GLN A 146 4.12 8.34 -11.85
N LEU A 147 4.75 7.66 -10.91
CA LEU A 147 5.54 6.47 -11.17
C LEU A 147 4.62 5.26 -11.10
N LEU A 148 4.40 4.61 -12.23
CA LEU A 148 3.63 3.39 -12.37
C LEU A 148 4.58 2.20 -12.48
N ILE A 149 4.37 1.20 -11.62
CA ILE A 149 5.04 -0.10 -11.70
C ILE A 149 3.96 -1.13 -12.03
N LEU A 150 4.18 -1.90 -13.09
CA LEU A 150 3.31 -2.98 -13.52
C LEU A 150 4.05 -4.30 -13.33
N SER A 151 3.42 -5.21 -12.60
CA SER A 151 3.92 -6.56 -12.32
C SER A 151 2.95 -7.58 -12.93
N PRO A 152 3.27 -8.13 -14.11
CA PRO A 152 2.50 -9.21 -14.73
C PRO A 152 2.57 -10.50 -13.93
N LEU A 153 1.44 -11.19 -13.84
CA LEU A 153 1.31 -12.55 -13.35
C LEU A 153 0.97 -13.44 -14.54
N LEU A 154 1.84 -14.39 -14.83
CA LEU A 154 1.73 -15.29 -15.98
C LEU A 154 1.07 -16.59 -15.56
N ASP A 155 0.39 -17.31 -16.43
CA ASP A 155 -0.01 -18.69 -16.17
C ASP A 155 1.13 -19.67 -16.50
N GLY A 156 0.88 -20.97 -16.31
CA GLY A 156 1.85 -22.04 -16.52
C GLY A 156 2.19 -22.27 -18.00
N ARG A 157 1.45 -21.61 -18.90
CA ARG A 157 1.73 -21.56 -20.34
C ARG A 157 2.51 -20.29 -20.71
N GLY A 158 2.79 -19.40 -19.75
CA GLY A 158 3.51 -18.15 -19.94
C GLY A 158 2.63 -16.99 -20.41
N ALA A 159 1.30 -17.14 -20.43
CA ALA A 159 0.39 -16.07 -20.82
C ALA A 159 0.06 -15.17 -19.62
N CYS A 160 0.10 -13.85 -19.80
CA CYS A 160 -0.25 -12.93 -18.72
C CYS A 160 -1.76 -12.98 -18.42
N ARG A 161 -2.11 -13.32 -17.18
CA ARG A 161 -3.50 -13.41 -16.70
C ARG A 161 -3.90 -12.18 -15.93
N LEU A 162 -3.11 -11.83 -14.92
CA LEU A 162 -3.37 -10.70 -14.05
C LEU A 162 -2.19 -9.74 -14.12
N CYS A 163 -2.42 -8.47 -13.82
CA CYS A 163 -1.37 -7.49 -13.65
C CYS A 163 -1.64 -6.66 -12.41
N VAL A 164 -0.65 -6.63 -11.50
CA VAL A 164 -0.67 -5.75 -10.34
C VAL A 164 -0.09 -4.40 -10.76
N GLY A 165 -0.88 -3.34 -10.58
CA GLY A 165 -0.46 -1.96 -10.75
C GLY A 165 -0.14 -1.33 -9.40
N ILE A 166 1.07 -0.78 -9.26
CA ILE A 166 1.50 -0.03 -8.08
C ILE A 166 1.69 1.42 -8.50
N HIS A 167 0.99 2.31 -7.81
CA HIS A 167 0.89 3.71 -8.18
C HIS A 167 1.60 4.58 -7.14
N LEU A 168 2.60 5.34 -7.57
CA LEU A 168 3.35 6.23 -6.70
C LEU A 168 3.25 7.64 -7.25
N GLU A 169 2.62 8.52 -6.49
CA GLU A 169 2.63 9.94 -6.81
C GLU A 169 4.01 10.55 -6.52
N LEU A 170 4.54 11.30 -7.48
CA LEU A 170 5.85 11.94 -7.39
C LEU A 170 5.71 13.35 -6.82
N ASP A 171 5.61 13.43 -5.50
CA ASP A 171 5.49 14.68 -4.74
C ASP A 171 6.84 15.19 -4.18
N GLY A 172 7.92 14.41 -4.35
CA GLY A 172 9.26 14.73 -3.83
C GLY A 172 9.40 14.53 -2.31
N SER A 173 8.46 13.86 -1.66
CA SER A 173 8.48 13.60 -0.22
C SER A 173 9.44 12.47 0.18
N ILE A 174 9.85 12.45 1.46
CA ILE A 174 10.60 11.32 2.03
C ILE A 174 9.74 10.05 2.05
N ALA A 175 8.43 10.20 2.26
CA ALA A 175 7.47 9.10 2.26
C ALA A 175 7.45 8.35 0.92
N LEU A 176 7.75 9.01 -0.21
CA LEU A 176 7.90 8.35 -1.50
C LEU A 176 9.07 7.36 -1.52
N THR A 177 10.20 7.68 -0.91
CA THR A 177 11.35 6.77 -0.83
C THR A 177 11.00 5.51 -0.05
N ASP A 178 10.32 5.66 1.09
CA ASP A 178 9.88 4.52 1.90
C ASP A 178 8.86 3.65 1.15
N LYS A 179 7.93 4.27 0.39
CA LYS A 179 6.99 3.55 -0.47
C LYS A 179 7.68 2.78 -1.59
N ILE A 180 8.75 3.32 -2.19
CA ILE A 180 9.54 2.60 -3.21
C ILE A 180 10.21 1.38 -2.59
N LEU A 181 10.88 1.53 -1.44
CA LEU A 181 11.51 0.41 -0.76
C LEU A 181 10.49 -0.66 -0.33
N PHE A 182 9.32 -0.22 0.15
CA PHE A 182 8.23 -1.12 0.48
C PHE A 182 7.71 -1.86 -0.75
N THR A 183 7.60 -1.17 -1.90
CA THR A 183 7.19 -1.76 -3.18
C THR A 183 8.12 -2.90 -3.60
N GLU A 184 9.44 -2.70 -3.53
CA GLU A 184 10.42 -3.74 -3.85
C GLU A 184 10.24 -4.98 -2.96
N ARG A 185 10.05 -4.78 -1.65
CA ARG A 185 9.82 -5.87 -0.69
C ARG A 185 8.49 -6.60 -0.96
N PHE A 186 7.45 -5.86 -1.29
CA PHE A 186 6.14 -6.41 -1.63
C PHE A 186 6.19 -7.25 -2.91
N LEU A 187 6.84 -6.75 -3.97
CA LEU A 187 7.00 -7.49 -5.22
C LEU A 187 7.82 -8.78 -5.02
N ALA A 188 8.88 -8.72 -4.21
CA ALA A 188 9.66 -9.91 -3.85
C ALA A 188 8.81 -10.93 -3.08
N PHE A 189 7.98 -10.47 -2.13
CA PHE A 189 7.05 -11.34 -1.41
C PHE A 189 6.04 -12.00 -2.35
N MET A 190 5.38 -11.23 -3.22
CA MET A 190 4.41 -11.77 -4.16
C MET A 190 5.00 -12.83 -5.10
N ALA A 191 6.27 -12.68 -5.48
CA ALA A 191 6.94 -13.66 -6.34
C ALA A 191 7.24 -15.00 -5.64
N VAL A 192 7.36 -15.01 -4.31
CA VAL A 192 7.64 -16.22 -3.51
C VAL A 192 6.36 -16.90 -3.03
N SER A 193 5.30 -16.13 -2.79
CA SER A 193 4.02 -16.61 -2.28
C SER A 193 3.12 -17.29 -3.31
N VAL A 194 3.51 -17.37 -4.60
CA VAL A 194 2.76 -18.14 -5.58
C VAL A 194 3.27 -19.58 -5.62
N PRO A 195 2.43 -20.60 -5.36
CA PRO A 195 2.84 -22.00 -5.50
C PRO A 195 3.31 -22.26 -6.93
N SER A 196 4.60 -22.59 -7.04
CA SER A 196 5.40 -22.76 -8.25
C SER A 196 4.89 -23.79 -9.29
N ALA A 197 3.73 -24.43 -9.11
CA ALA A 197 3.40 -25.59 -9.93
C ALA A 197 2.81 -25.26 -11.33
N SER A 198 2.15 -24.12 -11.52
CA SER A 198 1.38 -23.89 -12.75
C SER A 198 1.29 -22.44 -13.22
N VAL A 199 2.14 -21.52 -12.73
CA VAL A 199 2.02 -20.07 -12.97
C VAL A 199 3.39 -19.40 -13.20
N PHE A 200 4.50 -20.07 -12.84
CA PHE A 200 5.83 -19.46 -12.89
C PHE A 200 6.84 -20.37 -13.60
N ARG A 201 7.15 -20.05 -14.86
CA ARG A 201 8.42 -20.50 -15.45
C ARG A 201 9.49 -19.44 -15.22
N GLY A 202 10.39 -19.74 -14.28
CA GLY A 202 11.64 -19.02 -14.07
C GLY A 202 11.68 -18.21 -12.77
N PRO A 203 12.88 -18.00 -12.19
CA PRO A 203 13.04 -17.11 -11.05
C PRO A 203 12.49 -15.72 -11.41
N PRO A 204 11.89 -14.97 -10.48
CA PRO A 204 11.44 -13.61 -10.74
C PRO A 204 12.63 -12.80 -11.26
N GLN A 205 12.58 -12.46 -12.56
CA GLN A 205 13.47 -11.46 -13.13
C GLN A 205 12.88 -10.11 -12.73
N VAL A 206 13.04 -9.74 -11.46
CA VAL A 206 13.06 -8.32 -11.11
C VAL A 206 14.30 -7.79 -11.82
N GLN A 207 14.13 -7.25 -13.03
CA GLN A 207 15.16 -6.39 -13.57
C GLN A 207 15.38 -5.32 -12.52
N ALA A 208 16.61 -5.28 -11.98
CA ALA A 208 17.03 -4.27 -11.02
C ALA A 208 16.47 -2.93 -11.49
N ALA A 209 15.86 -2.19 -10.56
CA ALA A 209 15.24 -0.90 -10.80
C ALA A 209 16.05 -0.16 -11.88
N PRO A 210 15.45 0.19 -13.04
CA PRO A 210 16.16 0.80 -14.15
C PRO A 210 17.10 1.87 -13.62
N GLU A 211 18.26 2.11 -14.23
CA GLU A 211 19.20 3.12 -13.70
C GLU A 211 18.51 4.49 -13.50
N ALA A 212 17.45 4.75 -14.29
CA ALA A 212 16.48 5.83 -14.12
C ALA A 212 15.78 5.88 -12.74
N THR A 213 15.45 4.76 -12.10
CA THR A 213 14.88 4.65 -10.75
C THR A 213 15.92 4.97 -9.68
N LYS A 214 17.17 4.52 -9.81
CA LYS A 214 18.26 4.95 -8.93
C LYS A 214 18.56 6.44 -9.09
N GLN A 215 18.51 6.95 -10.32
CA GLN A 215 18.65 8.38 -10.61
C GLN A 215 17.45 9.17 -10.09
N LEU A 216 16.23 8.66 -10.17
CA LEU A 216 15.04 9.31 -9.64
C LEU A 216 15.05 9.32 -8.11
N ILE A 217 15.51 8.23 -7.46
CA ILE A 217 15.76 8.17 -6.01
C ILE A 217 16.82 9.21 -5.63
N LYS A 218 17.93 9.28 -6.37
CA LYS A 218 19.01 10.25 -6.12
C LYS A 218 18.54 11.69 -6.30
N THR A 219 17.92 12.01 -7.44
CA THR A 219 17.40 13.34 -7.75
C THR A 219 16.32 13.76 -6.76
N ASN A 220 15.38 12.87 -6.41
CA ASN A 220 14.36 13.21 -5.42
C ASN A 220 14.95 13.35 -4.01
N ALA A 221 15.93 12.53 -3.61
CA ALA A 221 16.64 12.69 -2.34
C ALA A 221 17.45 13.99 -2.28
N ASP A 222 18.08 14.39 -3.39
CA ASP A 222 18.84 15.64 -3.52
C ASP A 222 17.89 16.86 -3.47
N HIS A 223 16.74 16.79 -4.14
CA HIS A 223 15.70 17.82 -4.08
C HIS A 223 15.09 17.94 -2.68
N ALA A 224 14.83 16.81 -2.00
CA ALA A 224 14.31 16.79 -0.63
C ALA A 224 15.32 17.40 0.37
N LYS A 225 16.62 17.07 0.24
CA LYS A 225 17.70 17.68 1.04
C LYS A 225 17.83 19.19 0.77
N ALA A 226 17.76 19.60 -0.49
CA ALA A 226 17.81 21.01 -0.86
C ALA A 226 16.62 21.80 -0.30
N ASN A 227 15.41 21.24 -0.32
CA ASN A 227 14.23 21.89 0.25
C ASN A 227 14.27 21.95 1.78
N ALA A 228 14.73 20.88 2.45
CA ALA A 228 14.92 20.88 3.91
C ALA A 228 15.95 21.93 4.35
N GLY A 229 17.03 22.10 3.59
CA GLY A 229 18.03 23.15 3.81
C GLY A 229 17.46 24.57 3.65
N ARG A 230 16.59 24.78 2.66
CA ARG A 230 15.98 26.09 2.36
C ARG A 230 14.91 26.50 3.39
N VAL A 231 14.14 25.53 3.90
CA VAL A 231 13.18 25.76 5.01
C VAL A 231 13.91 26.07 6.32
N ARG A 232 15.05 25.41 6.58
CA ARG A 232 15.90 25.71 7.75
C ARG A 232 16.59 27.08 7.63
N GLY A 233 17.03 27.46 6.44
CA GLY A 233 17.57 28.79 6.14
C GLY A 233 16.55 29.92 6.34
N ARG A 234 15.32 29.75 5.84
CA ARG A 234 14.23 30.73 6.05
C ARG A 234 13.82 30.86 7.52
N ARG A 235 13.80 29.77 8.31
CA ARG A 235 13.57 29.88 9.77
C ARG A 235 14.71 30.61 10.50
N GLY A 236 15.96 30.46 10.03
CA GLY A 236 17.11 31.22 10.53
C GLY A 236 17.01 32.72 10.23
N GLU A 237 16.66 33.09 9.00
CA GLU A 237 16.51 34.50 8.59
C GLU A 237 15.32 35.19 9.25
N ILE A 238 14.17 34.50 9.40
CA ILE A 238 13.00 35.03 10.13
C ILE A 238 13.31 35.17 11.64
N GLY A 239 14.09 34.25 12.21
CA GLY A 239 14.54 34.35 13.60
C GLY A 239 15.51 35.51 13.86
N VAL A 240 16.38 35.83 12.89
CA VAL A 240 17.31 36.96 12.98
C VAL A 240 16.60 38.30 12.73
N GLN A 241 15.62 38.36 11.83
CA GLN A 241 14.83 39.57 11.58
C GLN A 241 13.87 39.92 12.72
N ASN A 242 13.31 38.93 13.43
CA ASN A 242 12.48 39.19 14.61
C ASN A 242 13.29 39.57 15.87
N ALA A 243 14.58 39.19 15.94
CA ALA A 243 15.46 39.61 17.03
C ALA A 243 15.96 41.06 16.86
N SER A 244 16.13 41.53 15.62
CA SER A 244 16.58 42.91 15.34
C SER A 244 15.46 43.95 15.48
N THR A 245 14.20 43.58 15.19
CA THR A 245 13.05 44.50 15.36
C THR A 245 12.63 44.68 16.83
N ASN A 246 12.77 43.66 17.68
CA ASN A 246 12.48 43.79 19.12
C ASN A 246 13.55 44.55 19.91
N SER A 247 14.78 44.64 19.40
CA SER A 247 15.86 45.45 20.01
C SER A 247 15.67 46.95 19.77
N ALA A 248 15.05 47.34 18.64
CA ALA A 248 14.83 48.75 18.30
C ALA A 248 13.60 49.38 19.00
N ALA A 249 12.58 48.59 19.36
CA ALA A 249 11.36 49.09 20.00
C ALA A 249 11.52 49.35 21.52
N ALA A 250 12.53 48.75 22.17
CA ALA A 250 12.75 48.91 23.61
C ALA A 250 13.58 50.15 24.01
N GLY A 251 14.09 50.91 23.03
CA GLY A 251 14.98 52.05 23.26
C GLY A 251 14.34 53.44 23.18
N ALA A 252 13.08 53.55 22.75
CA ALA A 252 12.47 54.85 22.41
C ALA A 252 11.50 55.43 23.46
N ASP A 253 11.13 54.69 24.50
CA ASP A 253 10.01 55.07 25.39
C ASP A 253 10.43 55.41 26.84
N ARG A 254 11.61 56.05 27.01
CA ARG A 254 12.15 56.39 28.34
C ARG A 254 12.76 57.78 28.49
N ARG A 255 12.31 58.75 27.69
CA ARG A 255 12.73 60.16 27.83
C ARG A 255 11.62 61.17 27.55
N GLU A 256 10.47 61.07 28.21
CA GLU A 256 9.64 62.25 28.53
C GLU A 256 8.73 61.89 29.71
N LEU A 257 9.10 62.29 30.93
CA LEU A 257 8.23 62.52 32.10
C LEU A 257 9.13 62.75 33.33
N ARG A 258 9.74 63.93 33.38
CA ARG A 258 10.16 64.63 34.59
C ARG A 258 10.58 66.03 34.19
N LEU A 259 9.66 66.98 34.32
CA LEU A 259 9.88 68.35 34.80
C LEU A 259 8.52 69.08 34.79
N ASN A 260 8.23 69.68 35.95
CA ASN A 260 7.08 70.48 36.39
C ASN A 260 5.81 69.72 36.79
#